data_AF-A0A3D8HVN8-F1
#
_entry.id   AF-A0A3D8HVN8-F1
#
_cell.length_a   1.000
_cell.length_b   1.000
_cell.length_c   1.000
_cell.angle_alpha   90.00
_cell.angle_beta   90.00
_cell.angle_gamma   90.00
#
_symmetry.space_group_name_H-M   'P 1'
#
loop_
_entity.id
_entity.type
_entity.pdbx_description
1 polymer ?
#
loop_
_entity_poly.entity_id
_entity_poly.type
_entity_poly.pdbx_seq_one_letter_code
_entity_poly.pdbx_strand_id
1 'polypeptide(L)'
;MRYLLLFFILVGIINAEFIGEITLKKDEVKNIELFVENSKKILTFRWTLYKDGVLITHFKYDGIPYQFSLYKEHSNSAKITLSSINSANNANPYMIFYFTNYDDMQKEARFRYYIFNFNSNVEVM
;
A
#
# COMPACT_ATOMS: atom_id res chain seq x y z
N MET A 1 -47.71 -5.25 -20.51
CA MET A 1 -46.32 -5.75 -20.59
C MET A 1 -45.42 -4.52 -20.63
N ARG A 2 -44.94 -3.96 -19.51
CA ARG A 2 -43.83 -4.42 -18.63
C ARG A 2 -42.56 -4.76 -19.42
N TYR A 3 -41.78 -3.75 -19.75
CA TYR A 3 -40.33 -3.90 -19.96
C TYR A 3 -39.64 -3.07 -18.88
N LEU A 4 -39.24 -3.76 -17.81
CA LEU A 4 -38.35 -3.24 -16.79
C LEU A 4 -36.94 -3.40 -17.36
N LEU A 5 -36.36 -2.34 -17.91
CA LEU A 5 -34.98 -2.32 -18.40
C LEU A 5 -34.04 -2.47 -17.20
N LEU A 6 -33.52 -3.68 -17.02
CA LEU A 6 -32.49 -4.00 -16.03
C LEU A 6 -31.19 -3.31 -16.42
N PHE A 7 -30.87 -2.25 -15.69
CA PHE A 7 -29.60 -1.55 -15.74
C PHE A 7 -28.56 -2.40 -14.98
N PHE A 8 -27.86 -3.30 -15.67
CA PHE A 8 -26.71 -3.99 -15.08
C PHE A 8 -25.51 -3.04 -15.11
N ILE A 9 -25.31 -2.29 -14.02
CA ILE A 9 -24.07 -1.54 -13.80
C ILE A 9 -22.97 -2.58 -13.59
N LEU A 10 -22.05 -2.69 -14.55
CA LEU A 10 -20.78 -3.40 -14.37
C LEU A 10 -19.92 -2.58 -13.40
N VAL A 11 -20.18 -2.73 -12.10
CA VAL A 11 -19.29 -2.17 -11.08
C VAL A 11 -18.04 -3.05 -11.09
N GLY A 12 -16.93 -2.54 -11.62
CA GLY A 12 -15.63 -3.13 -11.36
C GLY A 12 -15.41 -3.16 -9.85
N ILE A 13 -15.32 -4.36 -9.25
CA ILE A 13 -15.13 -4.50 -7.80
C ILE A 13 -13.68 -4.17 -7.50
N ILE A 14 -13.44 -2.98 -6.96
CA ILE A 14 -12.17 -2.65 -6.32
C ILE A 14 -12.17 -3.42 -4.99
N ASN A 15 -11.33 -4.45 -4.89
CA ASN A 15 -11.13 -5.15 -3.63
C ASN A 15 -9.95 -4.50 -2.90
N ALA A 16 -10.26 -3.84 -1.78
CA ALA A 16 -9.27 -3.41 -0.81
C ALA A 16 -9.18 -4.50 0.26
N GLU A 17 -8.02 -5.13 0.37
CA GLU A 17 -7.77 -6.18 1.35
C GLU A 17 -6.80 -5.67 2.41
N PHE A 18 -7.17 -5.84 3.68
CA PHE A 18 -6.31 -5.53 4.81
C PHE A 18 -5.29 -6.65 4.99
N ILE A 19 -4.01 -6.32 4.88
CA ILE A 19 -2.93 -7.31 5.01
C ILE A 19 -2.44 -7.40 6.46
N GLY A 20 -2.30 -6.26 7.13
CA GLY A 20 -1.91 -6.27 8.53
C GLY A 20 -1.49 -4.93 9.12
N GLU A 21 -0.98 -5.02 10.35
CA GLU A 21 -0.42 -3.90 11.10
C GLU A 21 1.04 -4.23 11.45
N ILE A 22 1.92 -3.24 11.38
CA ILE A 22 3.33 -3.35 11.76
C ILE A 22 3.72 -2.18 12.66
N THR A 23 4.57 -2.45 13.63
CA THR A 23 5.25 -1.45 14.45
C THR A 23 6.74 -1.61 14.21
N LEU A 24 7.43 -0.51 13.89
CA LEU A 24 8.86 -0.52 13.56
C LEU A 24 9.60 0.52 14.39
N LYS A 25 10.80 0.16 14.84
CA LYS A 25 11.79 1.10 15.37
C LYS A 25 12.45 1.88 14.23
N LYS A 26 13.15 2.96 14.59
CA LYS A 26 13.89 3.77 13.63
C LYS A 26 14.87 2.89 12.85
N ASP A 27 14.89 3.05 11.54
CA ASP A 27 15.74 2.31 10.61
C ASP A 27 15.52 0.79 10.57
N GLU A 28 14.52 0.27 11.30
CA GLU A 28 14.14 -1.14 11.23
C GLU A 28 13.52 -1.44 9.86
N VAL A 29 14.01 -2.52 9.23
CA VAL A 29 13.63 -2.90 7.88
C VAL A 29 12.58 -4.00 7.92
N LYS A 30 11.41 -3.72 7.34
CA LYS A 30 10.40 -4.74 7.03
C LYS A 30 10.51 -5.14 5.57
N ASN A 31 10.60 -6.44 5.32
CA ASN A 31 10.42 -7.03 4.00
C ASN A 31 9.02 -7.64 3.90
N ILE A 32 8.36 -7.39 2.79
CA ILE A 32 7.07 -7.98 2.42
C ILE A 32 7.28 -8.70 1.10
N GLU A 33 7.05 -10.01 1.11
CA GLU A 33 7.14 -10.85 -0.07
C GLU A 33 5.80 -10.81 -0.81
N LEU A 34 5.86 -10.57 -2.11
CA LEU A 34 4.70 -10.42 -2.97
C LEU A 34 4.83 -11.37 -4.16
N PHE A 35 3.74 -12.01 -4.53
CA PHE A 35 3.63 -12.71 -5.80
C PHE A 35 2.79 -11.85 -6.76
N VAL A 36 3.43 -11.27 -7.77
CA VAL A 36 2.81 -10.33 -8.72
C VAL A 36 3.03 -10.85 -10.13
N GLU A 37 1.93 -11.07 -10.87
CA GLU A 37 1.99 -11.53 -12.28
C GLU A 37 2.89 -12.76 -12.50
N ASN A 38 2.78 -13.74 -11.59
CA ASN A 38 3.59 -14.97 -11.57
C ASN A 38 5.08 -14.78 -11.25
N SER A 39 5.46 -13.63 -10.70
CA SER A 39 6.84 -13.34 -10.28
C SER A 39 6.91 -13.01 -8.79
N LYS A 40 7.90 -13.57 -8.09
CA LYS A 40 8.19 -13.20 -6.71
C LYS A 40 8.89 -11.84 -6.67
N LYS A 41 8.36 -10.91 -5.89
CA LYS A 41 8.88 -9.56 -5.69
C LYS A 41 9.04 -9.29 -4.20
N ILE A 42 9.92 -8.35 -3.86
CA ILE A 42 10.13 -7.92 -2.48
C ILE A 42 9.88 -6.41 -2.40
N LEU A 43 9.00 -6.02 -1.49
CA LEU A 43 8.83 -4.64 -1.06
C LEU A 43 9.55 -4.48 0.28
N THR A 44 10.57 -3.64 0.30
CA THR A 44 11.31 -3.28 1.51
C THR A 44 10.81 -1.92 2.01
N PHE A 45 10.60 -1.81 3.31
CA PHE A 45 10.06 -0.63 3.97
C PHE A 45 10.81 -0.32 5.26
N ARG A 46 11.10 0.96 5.51
CA ARG A 46 11.60 1.49 6.79
C ARG A 46 11.24 2.97 6.96
N TRP A 47 11.43 3.50 8.16
CA TRP A 47 11.37 4.94 8.44
C TRP A 47 12.66 5.44 9.09
N THR A 48 12.99 6.72 8.87
CA THR A 48 14.31 7.29 9.22
C THR A 48 14.24 8.52 10.14
N LEU A 49 13.17 9.30 10.06
CA LEU A 49 13.01 10.53 10.83
C LEU A 49 11.55 10.73 11.22
N TYR A 50 11.30 11.04 12.48
CA TYR A 50 10.05 11.62 12.95
C TYR A 50 10.35 12.96 13.63
N LYS A 51 9.83 14.06 13.09
CA LYS A 51 10.02 15.40 13.64
C LYS A 51 8.84 16.29 13.25
N ASP A 52 8.37 17.10 14.20
CA ASP A 52 7.29 18.07 13.99
C ASP A 52 6.03 17.43 13.36
N GLY A 53 5.70 16.20 13.79
CA GLY A 53 4.56 15.44 13.28
C GLY A 53 4.75 14.79 11.91
N VAL A 54 5.94 14.93 11.31
CA VAL A 54 6.28 14.40 9.98
C VAL A 54 7.15 13.16 10.11
N LEU A 55 6.74 12.07 9.46
CA LEU A 55 7.49 10.83 9.37
C LEU A 55 8.06 10.64 7.96
N ILE A 56 9.39 10.50 7.86
CA ILE A 56 10.07 10.18 6.60
C ILE A 56 10.20 8.67 6.47
N THR A 57 9.62 8.15 5.40
CA THR A 57 9.60 6.73 5.08
C THR A 57 10.35 6.46 3.78
N HIS A 58 10.99 5.30 3.72
CA HIS A 58 11.69 4.80 2.54
C HIS A 58 11.12 3.46 2.15
N PHE A 59 10.80 3.32 0.87
CA PHE A 59 10.40 2.06 0.27
C PHE A 59 11.37 1.70 -0.83
N LYS A 60 11.52 0.40 -1.08
CA LYS A 60 12.17 -0.11 -2.29
C LYS A 60 11.31 -1.24 -2.82
N TYR A 61 10.89 -1.11 -4.08
CA TYR A 61 10.12 -2.14 -4.76
C TYR A 61 10.70 -2.35 -6.15
N ASP A 62 11.01 -3.61 -6.46
CA ASP A 62 11.61 -4.02 -7.75
C ASP A 62 12.85 -3.20 -8.13
N GLY A 63 13.71 -2.92 -7.16
CA GLY A 63 14.92 -2.12 -7.36
C GLY A 63 14.71 -0.60 -7.31
N ILE A 64 13.47 -0.11 -7.41
CA ILE A 64 13.13 1.31 -7.46
C ILE A 64 12.94 1.85 -6.04
N PRO A 65 13.70 2.88 -5.62
CA PRO A 65 13.52 3.53 -4.32
C PRO A 65 12.41 4.59 -4.36
N TYR A 66 11.66 4.70 -3.27
CA TYR A 66 10.64 5.73 -3.05
C TYR A 66 10.82 6.35 -1.67
N GLN A 67 10.44 7.62 -1.53
CA GLN A 67 10.42 8.33 -0.26
C GLN A 67 9.11 9.08 -0.11
N PHE A 68 8.50 9.00 1.07
CA PHE A 68 7.28 9.73 1.40
C PHE A 68 7.44 10.47 2.73
N SER A 69 6.81 11.65 2.81
CA SER A 69 6.62 12.40 4.05
C SER A 69 5.18 12.21 4.50
N LEU A 70 4.98 11.53 5.62
CA LEU A 70 3.65 11.20 6.15
C LEU A 70 3.36 12.06 7.38
N TYR A 71 2.18 12.68 7.42
CA TYR A 71 1.73 13.43 8.59
C TYR A 71 0.56 12.68 9.24
N LYS A 72 0.45 12.72 10.56
CA LYS A 72 -0.60 11.97 11.27
C LYS A 72 -2.01 12.43 10.88
N GLU A 73 -2.19 13.74 10.73
CA GLU A 73 -3.50 14.38 10.52
C GLU A 73 -3.89 14.56 9.04
N HIS A 74 -2.92 14.51 8.12
CA HIS A 74 -3.16 14.71 6.69
C HIS A 74 -2.08 13.98 5.85
N SER A 75 -2.43 13.46 4.67
CA SER A 75 -1.48 12.70 3.83
C SER A 75 -0.73 11.62 4.62
N ASN A 76 -1.47 10.87 5.43
CA ASN A 76 -0.93 9.85 6.34
C ASN A 76 -0.65 8.52 5.62
N SER A 77 -0.55 8.50 4.29
CA SER A 77 -0.40 7.26 3.53
C SER A 77 0.63 7.34 2.41
N ALA A 78 1.34 6.24 2.20
CA ALA A 78 2.25 6.02 1.08
C ALA A 78 1.66 4.97 0.15
N LYS A 79 1.64 5.26 -1.16
CA LYS A 79 1.14 4.35 -2.20
C LYS A 79 2.29 3.83 -3.05
N ILE A 80 2.40 2.50 -3.16
CA ILE A 80 3.37 1.82 -4.01
C ILE A 80 2.62 1.03 -5.09
N THR A 81 2.81 1.41 -6.35
CA THR A 81 2.28 0.65 -7.49
C THR A 81 3.06 -0.66 -7.66
N LEU A 82 2.36 -1.79 -7.76
CA LEU A 82 2.96 -3.13 -7.80
C LEU A 82 3.20 -3.64 -9.22
N SER A 83 2.36 -3.29 -10.18
CA SER A 83 2.65 -3.52 -11.60
C SER A 83 2.04 -2.42 -12.46
N SER A 84 2.61 -2.18 -13.63
CA SER A 84 2.01 -1.30 -14.64
C SER A 84 1.32 -2.16 -15.68
N ILE A 85 0.04 -2.44 -15.46
CA ILE A 85 -0.79 -3.08 -16.46
C ILE A 85 -1.13 -2.00 -17.48
N ASN A 86 -0.39 -1.97 -18.60
CA ASN A 86 -0.64 -1.06 -19.72
C ASN A 86 -1.91 -1.48 -20.50
N SER A 87 -3.03 -1.65 -19.81
CA SER A 87 -4.34 -1.83 -20.40
C SER A 87 -5.12 -0.55 -20.16
N ALA A 88 -5.61 0.08 -21.23
CA ALA A 88 -6.38 1.33 -21.17
C ALA A 88 -7.60 1.28 -20.22
N ASN A 89 -7.99 0.09 -19.76
CA ASN A 89 -9.19 -0.15 -18.96
C ASN A 89 -8.92 -0.76 -17.55
N ASN A 90 -7.67 -1.04 -17.17
CA ASN A 90 -7.37 -1.63 -15.86
C ASN A 90 -6.57 -0.68 -14.97
N ALA A 91 -7.03 -0.49 -13.73
CA ALA A 91 -6.23 0.21 -12.72
C ALA A 91 -5.09 -0.69 -12.26
N ASN A 92 -3.92 -0.10 -12.05
CA ASN A 92 -2.75 -0.84 -11.58
C ASN A 92 -2.93 -1.33 -10.14
N PRO A 93 -2.53 -2.57 -9.79
CA PRO A 93 -2.51 -3.00 -8.41
C PRO A 93 -1.52 -2.15 -7.60
N TYR A 94 -1.87 -1.85 -6.35
CA TYR A 94 -1.01 -1.07 -5.48
C TYR A 94 -1.16 -1.47 -4.02
N MET A 95 -0.11 -1.24 -3.24
CA MET A 95 -0.13 -1.34 -1.79
C MET A 95 -0.17 0.06 -1.18
N ILE A 96 -0.99 0.25 -0.15
CA ILE A 96 -0.98 1.48 0.66
C ILE A 96 -0.51 1.17 2.08
N PHE A 97 0.41 1.99 2.59
CA PHE A 97 0.84 2.00 3.98
C PHE A 97 0.29 3.25 4.64
N TYR A 98 -0.62 3.09 5.60
CA TYR A 98 -1.15 4.16 6.43
C TYR A 98 -0.33 4.27 7.72
N PHE A 99 0.25 5.44 7.95
CA PHE A 99 0.84 5.82 9.23
C PHE A 99 -0.28 6.08 10.24
N THR A 100 -0.39 5.21 11.23
CA THR A 100 -1.51 5.26 12.19
C THR A 100 -1.11 5.94 13.50
N ASN A 101 0.10 5.72 13.99
CA ASN A 101 0.57 6.35 15.22
C ASN A 101 2.09 6.34 15.35
N TYR A 102 2.61 7.27 16.15
CA TYR A 102 3.98 7.26 16.65
C TYR A 102 3.98 7.19 18.18
N ASP A 103 4.78 6.31 18.75
CA ASP A 103 5.03 6.22 20.18
C ASP A 103 6.31 6.99 20.53
N ASP A 104 6.14 8.15 21.19
CA ASP A 104 7.26 9.01 21.58
C ASP A 104 8.16 8.41 22.65
N MET A 105 7.67 7.49 23.48
CA MET A 105 8.45 6.85 24.54
C MET A 105 9.32 5.74 23.96
N GLN A 106 8.73 4.88 23.12
CA GLN A 106 9.42 3.74 22.50
C GLN A 106 10.20 4.12 21.24
N LYS A 107 9.94 5.31 20.68
CA LYS A 107 10.47 5.76 19.38
C LYS A 107 10.13 4.78 18.26
N GLU A 108 8.85 4.40 18.22
CA GLU A 108 8.31 3.42 17.29
C GLU A 108 7.19 4.04 16.44
N ALA A 109 7.15 3.68 15.15
CA ALA A 109 6.08 4.09 14.25
C ALA A 109 5.22 2.88 13.88
N ARG A 110 3.90 3.08 13.89
CA ARG A 110 2.90 2.06 13.57
C ARG A 110 2.25 2.34 12.23
N PHE A 111 2.05 1.28 11.47
CA PHE A 111 1.46 1.34 10.15
C PHE A 111 0.46 0.22 9.94
N ARG A 112 -0.61 0.53 9.20
CA ARG A 112 -1.48 -0.48 8.59
C ARG A 112 -1.24 -0.52 7.10
N TYR A 113 -1.29 -1.70 6.51
CA TYR A 113 -1.08 -1.82 5.08
C TYR A 113 -2.14 -2.69 4.42
N TYR A 114 -2.52 -2.25 3.23
CA TYR A 114 -3.63 -2.77 2.44
C TYR A 114 -3.15 -3.01 1.02
N ILE A 115 -3.71 -4.01 0.38
CA ILE A 115 -3.52 -4.24 -1.04
C ILE A 115 -4.80 -3.90 -1.79
N PHE A 116 -4.64 -3.24 -2.92
CA PHE A 116 -5.72 -2.91 -3.83
C PHE A 116 -5.43 -3.61 -5.13
N ASN A 117 -6.33 -4.50 -5.51
CA ASN A 117 -6.19 -5.33 -6.68
C ASN A 117 -7.38 -5.11 -7.63
N PHE A 118 -7.07 -4.92 -8.90
CA PHE A 118 -8.03 -4.71 -9.97
C PHE A 118 -7.80 -5.79 -11.03
N ASN A 119 -8.48 -6.92 -10.91
CA ASN A 119 -8.42 -8.04 -11.87
C ASN A 119 -7.00 -8.61 -12.14
N SER A 120 -6.03 -8.35 -11.26
CA SER A 120 -4.66 -8.89 -11.37
C SER A 120 -4.45 -10.01 -10.35
N ASN A 121 -3.48 -10.91 -10.57
CA ASN A 121 -3.13 -11.90 -9.56
C ASN A 121 -2.01 -11.31 -8.70
N VAL A 122 -2.39 -10.81 -7.52
CA VAL A 122 -1.44 -10.35 -6.52
C VAL A 122 -1.77 -10.98 -5.18
N GLU A 123 -0.77 -11.63 -4.59
CA GLU A 123 -0.86 -12.29 -3.29
C GLU A 123 0.30 -11.85 -2.39
N VAL A 124 0.02 -11.66 -1.10
CA VAL A 124 1.04 -11.45 -0.08
C VAL A 124 1.36 -12.80 0.55
N MET A 125 2.65 -13.13 0.64
CA MET A 125 3.13 -14.40 1.19
C MET A 125 3.41 -14.33 2.68
#